data_AF-A0A9D9N0P9-F1
#
_entry.id   AF-A0A9D9N0P9-F1
#
_cell.length_a   1.000
_cell.length_b   1.000
_cell.length_c   1.000
_cell.angle_alpha   90.00
_cell.angle_beta   90.00
_cell.angle_gamma   90.00
#
_symmetry.space_group_name_H-M   'P 1'
#
loop_
_entity.id
_entity.type
_entity.pdbx_description
1 polymer ?
#
loop_
_entity_poly.entity_id
_entity_poly.type
_entity_poly.pdbx_seq_one_letter_code
_entity_poly.pdbx_strand_id
1 'polypeptide(L)' 'MARKKKTRSSGIDPEFIKRHRASLIRRHRQVIYLNDRELSAIEQYCAKFNVHTKSVLFREAVMEKVLTGLSDCHPTLF' A
#
# COMPACT_ATOMS: atom_id res chain seq x y z
N MET A 1 -7.89 32.75 31.75
CA MET A 1 -9.05 32.23 30.99
C MET A 1 -8.56 31.65 29.66
N ALA A 2 -8.30 30.33 29.58
CA ALA A 2 -7.81 29.70 28.35
C ALA A 2 -8.99 29.12 27.54
N ARG A 3 -9.30 29.71 26.38
CA ARG A 3 -10.37 29.26 25.48
C ARG A 3 -9.84 28.14 24.58
N LYS A 4 -10.24 26.90 24.85
CA LYS A 4 -9.89 25.71 24.06
C LYS A 4 -10.45 25.87 22.63
N LYS A 5 -9.57 25.96 21.62
CA LYS A 5 -9.95 26.04 20.20
C LYS A 5 -10.60 24.71 19.77
N LYS A 6 -11.87 24.77 19.38
CA LYS A 6 -12.65 23.66 18.83
C LYS A 6 -12.19 23.44 17.37
N THR A 7 -11.40 22.40 17.12
CA THR A 7 -10.98 22.02 15.77
C THR A 7 -12.21 21.59 14.97
N ARG A 8 -12.43 22.25 13.81
CA ARG A 8 -13.50 21.91 12.86
C ARG A 8 -13.25 20.50 12.33
N SER A 9 -14.08 19.52 12.71
CA SER A 9 -14.06 18.19 12.12
C SER A 9 -14.59 18.29 10.70
N SER A 10 -13.81 17.81 9.72
CA SER A 10 -14.27 17.62 8.34
C SER A 10 -15.56 16.79 8.33
N GLY A 11 -16.59 17.28 7.61
CA GLY A 11 -17.95 16.75 7.60
C GLY A 11 -18.11 15.44 6.83
N ILE A 12 -17.29 14.44 7.14
CA ILE A 12 -17.38 13.10 6.56
C ILE A 12 -18.01 12.19 7.60
N ASP A 13 -19.05 11.46 7.19
CA ASP A 13 -19.75 10.54 8.09
C ASP A 13 -18.78 9.51 8.70
N PRO A 14 -18.75 9.38 10.03
CA PRO A 14 -17.80 8.49 10.72
C PRO A 14 -18.00 7.01 10.31
N GLU A 15 -19.22 6.64 9.95
CA GLU A 15 -19.54 5.28 9.49
C GLU A 15 -18.93 4.98 8.11
N PHE A 16 -18.94 5.95 7.20
CA PHE A 16 -18.32 5.82 5.87
C PHE A 16 -16.81 5.56 5.98
N ILE A 17 -16.13 6.31 6.85
CA ILE A 17 -14.68 6.12 7.12
C ILE A 17 -14.42 4.71 7.67
N LYS A 18 -15.28 4.21 8.56
CA LYS A 18 -15.16 2.87 9.13
C LYS A 18 -15.30 1.79 8.05
N ARG A 19 -16.32 1.89 7.19
CA ARG A 19 -16.55 0.94 6.09
C ARG A 19 -15.40 0.97 5.07
N HIS A 20 -14.91 2.16 4.71
CA HIS A 20 -13.78 2.30 3.79
C HIS A 20 -12.48 1.71 4.36
N ARG A 21 -12.18 1.98 5.64
CA ARG A 21 -11.02 1.34 6.29
C ARG A 21 -11.15 -0.18 6.34
N ALA A 22 -12.36 -0.70 6.56
CA ALA A 22 -12.61 -2.13 6.61
C ALA A 22 -12.41 -2.82 5.25
N SER A 23 -12.70 -2.15 4.13
CA SER A 23 -12.48 -2.69 2.78
C SER A 23 -11.00 -2.68 2.38
N LEU A 24 -10.18 -1.77 2.94
CA LEU A 24 -8.74 -1.71 2.71
C LEU A 24 -7.94 -2.77 3.50
N ILE A 25 -8.61 -3.57 4.34
CA ILE A 25 -7.96 -4.63 5.11
C ILE A 25 -7.48 -5.72 4.16
N ARG A 26 -6.19 -6.06 4.27
CA ARG A 26 -5.54 -7.11 3.49
C ARG A 26 -5.91 -8.47 4.08
N ARG A 27 -6.87 -9.17 3.47
CA ARG A 27 -7.39 -10.47 3.95
C ARG A 27 -6.76 -11.68 3.28
N HIS A 28 -6.26 -11.51 2.06
CA HIS A 28 -5.79 -12.62 1.23
C HIS A 28 -4.27 -12.80 1.38
N ARG A 29 -3.86 -13.91 1.99
CA ARG A 29 -2.45 -14.25 2.16
C ARG A 29 -1.85 -14.69 0.83
N GLN A 30 -0.71 -14.12 0.48
CA GLN A 30 0.12 -14.52 -0.67
C GLN A 30 1.47 -14.99 -0.16
N VAL A 31 2.01 -16.06 -0.76
CA VAL A 31 3.32 -16.63 -0.41
C VAL A 31 4.18 -16.70 -1.66
N ILE A 32 5.40 -16.22 -1.53
CA ILE A 32 6.42 -16.28 -2.57
C ILE A 32 7.64 -16.97 -1.98
N TYR A 33 8.20 -17.90 -2.74
CA TYR A 33 9.47 -18.54 -2.42
C TYR A 33 10.56 -17.81 -3.20
N LEU A 34 11.65 -17.49 -2.50
CA LEU A 34 12.81 -16.80 -3.05
C LEU A 34 14.02 -17.68 -2.81
N ASN A 35 14.97 -17.65 -3.73
CA ASN A 35 16.27 -18.27 -3.49
C ASN A 35 17.14 -17.38 -2.58
N ASP A 36 18.27 -17.94 -2.12
CA ASP A 36 19.18 -17.24 -1.20
C ASP A 36 19.72 -15.92 -1.77
N ARG A 37 19.98 -15.88 -3.09
CA ARG A 37 20.51 -14.70 -3.76
C ARG A 37 19.48 -13.58 -3.85
N GLU A 38 18.24 -13.93 -4.17
CA GLU A 38 17.10 -13.02 -4.21
C GLU A 38 16.82 -12.45 -2.82
N LEU A 39 16.81 -13.31 -1.79
CA LEU A 39 16.60 -12.88 -0.42
C LEU A 39 17.70 -11.90 0.03
N SER A 40 18.97 -12.23 -0.23
CA SER A 40 20.12 -11.36 0.03
C SER A 40 19.97 -10.01 -0.66
N ALA A 41 19.59 -9.99 -1.94
CA ALA A 41 19.43 -8.75 -2.69
C ALA A 41 18.32 -7.87 -2.11
N ILE A 42 17.19 -8.46 -1.70
CA ILE A 42 16.09 -7.75 -1.06
C ILE A 42 16.51 -7.18 0.30
N GLU A 43 17.29 -7.91 1.08
CA GLU A 43 17.79 -7.44 2.38
C GLU A 43 18.74 -6.27 2.24
N GLN A 44 19.66 -6.33 1.27
CA GLN A 44 20.55 -5.21 0.95
C GLN A 44 19.75 -3.98 0.49
N TYR A 45 18.73 -4.17 -0.34
CA TYR A 45 17.84 -3.09 -0.74
C TYR A 45 17.12 -2.47 0.46
N CYS A 46 16.51 -3.28 1.32
CA CYS A 46 15.82 -2.80 2.52
C CYS A 46 16.76 -2.03 3.46
N ALA A 47 18.00 -2.50 3.64
CA ALA A 47 19.00 -1.83 4.45
C ALA A 47 19.43 -0.47 3.85
N LYS A 48 19.61 -0.41 2.53
CA LYS A 48 20.04 0.81 1.83
C LYS A 48 18.97 1.91 1.84
N PHE A 49 17.71 1.53 1.67
CA PHE A 49 16.59 2.48 1.52
C PHE A 49 15.72 2.61 2.79
N ASN A 50 16.16 2.05 3.92
CA ASN A 50 15.43 2.07 5.21
C ASN A 50 13.99 1.56 5.11
N VAL A 51 13.77 0.50 4.30
CA VAL A 51 12.44 -0.09 4.17
C VAL A 51 12.16 -0.98 5.38
N HIS A 52 11.24 -0.53 6.23
CA HIS A 52 10.92 -1.19 7.49
C HIS A 52 10.23 -2.56 7.34
N THR A 53 9.58 -2.84 6.21
CA THR A 53 8.80 -4.08 6.06
C THR A 53 8.88 -4.62 4.64
N LYS A 54 9.41 -5.84 4.49
CA LYS A 54 9.52 -6.55 3.20
C LYS A 54 8.16 -6.67 2.49
N SER A 55 7.07 -6.90 3.23
CA SER A 55 5.71 -6.96 2.67
C SER A 55 5.23 -5.66 2.03
N VAL A 56 5.72 -4.50 2.49
CA VAL A 56 5.41 -3.20 1.86
C VAL A 56 6.11 -3.11 0.51
N LEU A 57 7.41 -3.43 0.48
CA LEU A 57 8.22 -3.46 -0.74
C LEU A 57 7.61 -4.37 -1.81
N PHE A 58 7.34 -5.63 -1.46
CA PHE A 58 6.78 -6.58 -2.42
C PHE A 58 5.44 -6.12 -2.98
N ARG A 59 4.58 -5.60 -2.12
CA ARG A 59 3.26 -5.12 -2.53
C ARG A 59 3.38 -3.92 -3.47
N GLU A 60 4.26 -2.97 -3.16
CA GLU A 60 4.47 -1.79 -3.97
C GLU A 60 4.97 -2.17 -5.37
N ALA A 61 6.07 -2.93 -5.43
CA ALA A 61 6.65 -3.37 -6.70
C ALA A 61 5.67 -4.19 -7.56
N VAL A 62 4.91 -5.11 -6.94
CA VAL A 62 3.92 -5.91 -7.65
C VAL A 62 2.75 -5.06 -8.13
N MET A 63 2.17 -4.22 -7.26
CA MET A 63 1.01 -3.41 -7.63
C MET A 63 1.36 -2.35 -8.65
N GLU A 64 2.54 -1.73 -8.57
CA GLU A 64 3.04 -0.82 -9.59
C GLU A 64 3.06 -1.53 -10.95
N LYS A 65 3.70 -2.70 -11.04
CA LYS A 65 3.79 -3.44 -12.31
C LYS A 65 2.42 -3.87 -12.85
N VAL A 66 1.52 -4.34 -11.98
CA VAL A 66 0.17 -4.77 -12.36
C VAL A 66 -0.66 -3.59 -12.85
N LEU A 67 -0.66 -2.47 -12.13
CA LEU A 67 -1.44 -1.29 -12.50
C LEU A 67 -0.94 -0.66 -13.80
N THR A 68 0.38 -0.55 -13.99
CA THR A 68 0.96 -0.08 -15.25
C THR A 68 0.60 -0.99 -16.42
N GLY A 69 0.70 -2.31 -16.25
CA GLY A 69 0.28 -3.25 -17.30
C GLY A 69 -1.20 -3.13 -17.64
N LEU A 70 -2.06 -2.92 -16.64
CA LEU A 70 -3.50 -2.72 -16.85
C LEU A 70 -3.82 -1.37 -17.51
N SER A 71 -3.08 -0.30 -17.20
CA SER A 71 -3.26 0.99 -17.88
C SER A 71 -2.85 0.91 -19.34
N ASP A 72 -1.77 0.19 -19.64
CA ASP A 72 -1.24 0.05 -21.00
C ASP A 72 -2.14 -0.84 -21.88
N CYS A 73 -2.87 -1.78 -21.27
CA CYS A 73 -3.83 -2.64 -21.94
C CYS A 73 -5.26 -2.08 -21.99
N HIS A 74 -5.47 -0.80 -21.68
CA HIS A 74 -6.79 -0.19 -21.86
C HIS A 74 -7.17 -0.30 -23.35
N PRO A 75 -8.35 -0.86 -23.70
CA PRO A 75 -8.77 -0.91 -25.09
C PRO A 75 -8.82 0.52 -25.60
N THR A 76 -7.94 0.85 -26.55
CA THR A 76 -8.07 2.11 -27.25
C THR A 76 -9.40 2.04 -27.98
N LEU A 77 -10.29 2.97 -27.65
CA LEU A 77 -11.43 3.27 -28.52
C LEU A 77 -10.79 3.73 -29.83
N PHE A 78 -10.66 2.78 -30.76
CA PHE A 78 -10.05 2.91 -32.09
C PHE A 78 -8.52 2.81 -32.13
#